data_AF-A0A6M1ZKJ0-F1
#
_entry.id   AF-A0A6M1ZKJ0-F1
#
_cell.length_a   1.000
_cell.length_b   1.000
_cell.length_c   1.000
_cell.angle_alpha   90.00
_cell.angle_beta   90.00
_cell.angle_gamma   90.00
#
_symmetry.space_group_name_H-M   'P 1'
#
loop_
_entity.id
_entity.type
_entity.pdbx_description
1 polymer ?
#
loop_
_entity_poly.entity_id
_entity_poly.type
_entity_poly.pdbx_seq_one_letter_code
_entity_poly.pdbx_strand_id
1 'polypeptide(L)'
;TDSKIKITAKKVFDVFKEIYDFIYAKNPVTQKRQLWFIPTSFEKSAGSWMYASYVVNEGGKTFDEKNSKLVQQIGQDLTKKTKRGLSWQFTQIRSPKINALCLPGGKICIYDGIIEGIEKVNIKGYADLSKEDKIAAVLAHEIIHAEARHAARKIEKLFVINLILIGIKICTDICINVFRANADEKQMKKDKVYLDITKFVTDHLTTLFTKLYILAGSRSHEYEADKYGMYLMKDNGYNPKAALWLQEFFITRELETSDWIKKVYEIFSTHPAAKNRLEKNRETLNEIEEKKSVI
;
A
#
# COMPACT_ATOMS: atom_id res chain seq x y z
N THR A 1 -36.84 -37.27 -7.73
CA THR A 1 -36.07 -36.45 -8.70
C THR A 1 -35.67 -35.11 -8.10
N ASP A 2 -36.53 -34.45 -7.30
CA ASP A 2 -36.22 -33.17 -6.63
C ASP A 2 -35.08 -33.20 -5.60
N SER A 3 -34.87 -34.30 -4.89
CA SER A 3 -33.79 -34.42 -3.89
C SER A 3 -32.40 -34.44 -4.53
N LYS A 4 -32.23 -35.09 -5.69
CA LYS A 4 -30.97 -35.14 -6.43
C LYS A 4 -30.62 -33.77 -7.06
N ILE A 5 -31.61 -33.03 -7.57
CA ILE A 5 -31.41 -31.69 -8.15
C ILE A 5 -31.03 -30.67 -7.07
N LYS A 6 -31.66 -30.70 -5.90
CA LYS A 6 -31.30 -29.84 -4.75
C LYS A 6 -29.86 -30.08 -4.25
N ILE A 7 -29.39 -31.33 -4.26
CA ILE A 7 -28.01 -31.67 -3.88
C ILE A 7 -27.01 -31.12 -4.90
N THR A 8 -27.33 -31.12 -6.19
CA THR A 8 -26.46 -30.56 -7.25
C THR A 8 -26.41 -29.03 -7.21
N ALA A 9 -27.55 -28.36 -7.04
CA ALA A 9 -27.60 -26.90 -6.93
C ALA A 9 -26.83 -26.38 -5.70
N LYS A 10 -26.96 -27.06 -4.56
CA LYS A 10 -26.20 -26.73 -3.35
C LYS A 10 -24.70 -26.87 -3.56
N LYS A 11 -24.23 -27.98 -4.16
CA LYS A 11 -22.81 -28.18 -4.48
C LYS A 11 -22.27 -27.11 -5.42
N VAL A 12 -23.02 -26.74 -6.46
CA VAL A 12 -22.64 -25.68 -7.38
C VAL A 12 -22.54 -24.35 -6.64
N PHE A 13 -23.52 -24.01 -5.82
CA PHE A 13 -23.50 -22.79 -5.00
C PHE A 13 -22.32 -22.77 -4.02
N ASP A 14 -22.03 -23.90 -3.37
CA ASP A 14 -20.91 -24.03 -2.43
C ASP A 14 -19.57 -23.79 -3.14
N VAL A 15 -19.36 -24.36 -4.34
CA VAL A 15 -18.17 -24.11 -5.17
C VAL A 15 -18.07 -22.64 -5.60
N PHE A 16 -19.18 -22.03 -6.04
CA PHE A 16 -19.19 -20.61 -6.37
C PHE A 16 -18.87 -19.74 -5.17
N LYS A 17 -19.40 -20.09 -4.00
CA LYS A 17 -19.12 -19.39 -2.74
C LYS A 17 -17.66 -19.53 -2.34
N GLU A 18 -17.06 -20.70 -2.48
CA GLU A 18 -15.62 -20.92 -2.23
C GLU A 18 -14.75 -20.07 -3.16
N ILE A 19 -15.06 -20.04 -4.46
CA ILE A 19 -14.36 -19.19 -5.43
C ILE A 19 -14.54 -17.71 -5.09
N TYR A 20 -15.76 -17.30 -4.73
CA TYR A 20 -16.06 -15.93 -4.32
C TYR A 20 -15.30 -15.54 -3.05
N ASP A 21 -15.29 -16.41 -2.03
CA ASP A 21 -14.57 -16.16 -0.78
C ASP A 21 -13.05 -16.15 -0.98
N PHE A 22 -12.54 -16.94 -1.93
CA PHE A 22 -11.14 -16.95 -2.34
C PHE A 22 -10.73 -15.66 -3.07
N ILE A 23 -11.50 -15.23 -4.08
CA ILE A 23 -11.18 -14.06 -4.91
C ILE A 23 -11.57 -12.74 -4.21
N TYR A 24 -12.57 -12.77 -3.33
CA TYR A 24 -13.15 -11.61 -2.65
C TYR A 24 -13.15 -11.80 -1.13
N ALA A 25 -11.95 -11.88 -0.58
CA ALA A 25 -11.69 -12.15 0.83
C ALA A 25 -11.84 -10.91 1.72
N LYS A 26 -12.05 -11.14 3.03
CA LYS A 26 -12.13 -10.08 4.05
C LYS A 26 -10.73 -9.64 4.48
N ASN A 27 -10.46 -8.34 4.42
CA ASN A 27 -9.21 -7.75 4.88
C ASN A 27 -9.09 -7.85 6.42
N PRO A 28 -8.00 -8.41 6.97
CA PRO A 28 -7.87 -8.59 8.42
C PRO A 28 -7.74 -7.28 9.20
N VAL A 29 -7.28 -6.20 8.54
CA VAL A 29 -7.18 -4.86 9.12
C VAL A 29 -8.50 -4.13 8.99
N THR A 30 -8.96 -3.92 7.74
CA THR A 30 -10.10 -3.03 7.48
C THR A 30 -11.46 -3.71 7.69
N GLN A 31 -11.47 -5.04 7.81
CA GLN A 31 -12.68 -5.87 7.89
C GLN A 31 -13.62 -5.76 6.66
N LYS A 32 -13.21 -5.07 5.60
CA LYS A 32 -13.94 -4.97 4.34
C LYS A 32 -13.58 -6.12 3.41
N ARG A 33 -14.55 -6.63 2.65
CA ARG A 33 -14.25 -7.55 1.56
C ARG A 33 -13.68 -6.79 0.36
N GLN A 34 -12.70 -7.40 -0.29
CA GLN A 34 -11.95 -6.81 -1.39
C GLN A 34 -11.38 -7.90 -2.26
N LEU A 35 -10.99 -7.56 -3.49
CA LEU A 35 -10.28 -8.49 -4.35
C LEU A 35 -9.00 -8.98 -3.66
N TRP A 36 -8.71 -10.26 -3.81
CA TRP A 36 -7.60 -10.96 -3.20
C TRP A 36 -7.13 -12.08 -4.13
N PHE A 37 -6.69 -11.72 -5.33
CA PHE A 37 -6.15 -12.70 -6.26
C PHE A 37 -4.62 -12.71 -6.28
N ILE A 38 -3.95 -11.67 -5.77
CA ILE A 38 -2.49 -11.70 -5.57
C ILE A 38 -2.19 -12.49 -4.28
N PRO A 39 -1.55 -13.66 -4.38
CA PRO A 39 -1.27 -14.49 -3.21
C PRO A 39 -0.23 -13.82 -2.30
N THR A 40 -0.35 -14.07 -0.99
CA THR A 40 0.64 -13.56 -0.02
C THR A 40 2.04 -14.17 -0.25
N SER A 41 2.13 -15.39 -0.80
CA SER A 41 3.41 -15.97 -1.23
C SER A 41 4.08 -15.15 -2.33
N PHE A 42 3.32 -14.68 -3.31
CA PHE A 42 3.84 -13.79 -4.35
C PHE A 42 4.31 -12.46 -3.74
N GLU A 43 3.54 -11.86 -2.83
CA GLU A 43 3.95 -10.63 -2.12
C GLU A 43 5.28 -10.83 -1.37
N LYS A 44 5.48 -11.97 -0.70
CA LYS A 44 6.72 -12.32 0.00
C LYS A 44 7.91 -12.49 -0.94
N SER A 45 7.72 -13.19 -2.06
CA SER A 45 8.77 -13.42 -3.05
C SER A 45 9.18 -12.11 -3.74
N ALA A 46 8.20 -11.33 -4.21
CA ALA A 46 8.44 -10.02 -4.83
C ALA A 46 9.15 -9.08 -3.85
N GLY A 47 8.70 -9.04 -2.60
CA GLY A 47 9.32 -8.28 -1.52
C GLY A 47 10.80 -8.62 -1.30
N SER A 48 11.12 -9.91 -1.25
CA SER A 48 12.49 -10.38 -1.04
C SER A 48 13.42 -10.00 -2.20
N TRP A 49 12.93 -10.12 -3.43
CA TRP A 49 13.66 -9.70 -4.63
C TRP A 49 13.89 -8.18 -4.65
N MET A 50 12.84 -7.39 -4.44
CA MET A 50 12.93 -5.93 -4.41
C MET A 50 13.83 -5.44 -3.29
N TYR A 51 13.72 -6.03 -2.10
CA TYR A 51 14.49 -5.65 -0.92
C TYR A 51 16.00 -5.77 -1.17
N ALA A 52 16.45 -6.90 -1.73
CA ALA A 52 17.86 -7.12 -2.03
C ALA A 52 18.40 -6.05 -3.00
N SER A 53 17.69 -5.77 -4.09
CA SER A 53 18.10 -4.73 -5.05
C SER A 53 18.03 -3.33 -4.46
N TYR A 54 16.99 -3.02 -3.69
CA TYR A 54 16.76 -1.69 -3.13
C TYR A 54 17.82 -1.32 -2.10
N VAL A 55 18.06 -2.20 -1.12
CA VAL A 55 19.03 -1.95 -0.05
C VAL A 55 20.44 -1.79 -0.61
N VAL A 56 20.83 -2.60 -1.60
CA VAL A 56 22.13 -2.47 -2.29
C VAL A 56 22.23 -1.13 -3.00
N ASN A 57 21.20 -0.72 -3.74
CA ASN A 57 21.20 0.53 -4.51
C ASN A 57 21.21 1.79 -3.62
N GLU A 58 20.56 1.75 -2.46
CA GLU A 58 20.55 2.88 -1.51
C GLU A 58 21.80 2.90 -0.60
N GLY A 59 22.84 2.10 -0.90
CA GLY A 59 24.13 2.11 -0.20
C GLY A 59 24.18 1.26 1.08
N GLY A 60 23.20 0.37 1.27
CA GLY A 60 22.93 -0.31 2.54
C GLY A 60 23.96 -1.36 2.94
N LYS A 61 24.57 -1.16 4.11
CA LYS A 61 24.88 -2.27 5.04
C LYS A 61 23.91 -2.15 6.21
N THR A 62 23.38 -3.27 6.68
CA THR A 62 22.74 -3.35 8.00
C THR A 62 23.82 -3.14 9.06
N PHE A 63 23.81 -1.98 9.72
CA PHE A 63 24.78 -1.69 10.76
C PHE A 63 24.22 -2.06 12.13
N ASP A 64 25.10 -2.56 13.01
CA ASP A 64 24.79 -2.86 14.41
C ASP A 64 24.81 -1.61 15.30
N GLU A 65 24.13 -0.55 14.84
CA GLU A 65 24.03 0.72 15.56
C GLU A 65 22.85 0.73 16.53
N LYS A 66 22.94 1.53 17.60
CA LYS A 66 21.89 1.65 18.63
C LYS A 66 20.50 1.91 18.04
N ASN A 67 20.41 2.78 17.03
CA ASN A 67 19.14 3.13 16.37
C ASN A 67 18.59 1.97 15.53
N SER A 68 19.45 1.21 14.85
CA SER A 68 19.06 0.05 14.05
C SER A 68 18.47 -1.05 14.94
N LYS A 69 19.06 -1.30 16.10
CA LYS A 69 18.51 -2.22 17.12
C LYS A 69 17.15 -1.76 17.61
N LEU A 70 17.01 -0.47 17.91
CA LEU A 70 15.76 0.11 18.41
C LEU A 70 14.62 -0.02 17.37
N VAL A 71 14.90 0.31 16.11
CA VAL A 71 13.95 0.15 14.98
C VAL A 71 13.53 -1.31 14.82
N GLN A 72 14.48 -2.25 14.89
CA GLN A 72 14.18 -3.68 14.81
C GLN A 72 13.32 -4.14 16.00
N GLN A 73 13.64 -3.72 17.22
CA GLN A 73 12.89 -4.07 18.43
C GLN A 73 11.45 -3.54 18.38
N ILE A 74 11.25 -2.26 18.06
CA ILE A 74 9.92 -1.65 17.97
C ILE A 74 9.11 -2.30 16.84
N GLY A 75 9.72 -2.52 15.67
CA GLY A 75 9.06 -3.21 14.56
C GLY A 75 8.65 -4.64 14.90
N GLN A 76 9.53 -5.40 15.54
CA GLN A 76 9.21 -6.75 16.02
C GLN A 76 8.09 -6.74 17.07
N ASP A 77 8.05 -5.75 17.95
CA ASP A 77 6.99 -5.63 18.95
C ASP A 77 5.63 -5.35 18.30
N LEU A 78 5.54 -4.31 17.47
CA LEU A 78 4.33 -3.95 16.73
C LEU A 78 3.76 -5.14 15.92
N THR A 79 4.65 -5.94 15.32
CA THR A 79 4.24 -7.04 14.45
C THR A 79 3.66 -8.25 15.19
N LYS A 80 3.81 -8.36 16.52
CA LYS A 80 3.18 -9.43 17.32
C LYS A 80 1.64 -9.41 17.24
N LYS A 81 1.05 -8.25 16.96
CA LYS A 81 -0.41 -8.06 16.83
C LYS A 81 -0.92 -8.13 15.39
N THR A 82 -0.02 -8.36 14.42
CA THR A 82 -0.37 -8.49 12.99
C THR A 82 -0.97 -9.86 12.69
N LYS A 83 -1.76 -9.96 11.61
CA LYS A 83 -2.60 -11.15 11.33
C LYS A 83 -2.22 -11.88 10.04
N ARG A 84 -1.47 -11.25 9.12
CA ARG A 84 -1.16 -11.88 7.82
C ARG A 84 0.04 -12.83 7.83
N GLY A 85 0.81 -12.88 8.91
CA GLY A 85 2.00 -13.74 9.00
C GLY A 85 3.04 -13.40 7.93
N LEU A 86 3.33 -12.11 7.73
CA LEU A 86 4.34 -11.63 6.78
C LEU A 86 5.76 -11.91 7.30
N SER A 87 6.74 -11.88 6.40
CA SER A 87 8.14 -12.13 6.71
C SER A 87 8.83 -10.81 7.10
N TRP A 88 8.42 -10.29 8.26
CA TRP A 88 8.78 -8.97 8.76
C TRP A 88 10.30 -8.78 8.85
N GLN A 89 10.79 -7.68 8.26
CA GLN A 89 12.18 -7.26 8.33
C GLN A 89 12.23 -5.75 8.35
N PHE A 90 12.95 -5.21 9.32
CA PHE A 90 13.09 -3.77 9.55
C PHE A 90 14.54 -3.37 9.32
N THR A 91 14.76 -2.31 8.56
CA THR A 91 16.11 -1.91 8.18
C THR A 91 16.24 -0.40 8.20
N GLN A 92 17.24 0.08 8.92
CA GLN A 92 17.64 1.48 8.86
C GLN A 92 18.57 1.68 7.66
N ILE A 93 18.26 2.66 6.82
CA ILE A 93 19.03 3.05 5.64
C ILE A 93 19.83 4.31 5.95
N ARG A 94 21.15 4.22 5.77
CA ARG A 94 22.08 5.32 6.03
C ARG A 94 22.02 6.37 4.93
N SER A 95 21.11 7.32 5.07
CA SER A 95 20.93 8.39 4.11
C SER A 95 20.18 9.56 4.75
N PRO A 96 20.58 10.82 4.45
CA PRO A 96 19.96 12.01 5.04
C PRO A 96 18.53 12.25 4.50
N LYS A 97 18.05 11.44 3.54
CA LYS A 97 16.67 11.51 3.04
C LYS A 97 15.69 11.33 4.20
N ILE A 98 14.65 12.16 4.26
CA ILE A 98 13.56 11.99 5.23
C ILE A 98 12.52 11.09 4.58
N ASN A 99 12.63 9.78 4.79
CA ASN A 99 11.67 8.83 4.24
C ASN A 99 11.55 7.54 5.07
N ALA A 100 10.44 6.84 4.87
CA ALA A 100 10.23 5.45 5.26
C ALA A 100 9.39 4.77 4.18
N LEU A 101 9.53 3.46 4.03
CA LEU A 101 8.76 2.73 3.04
C LEU A 101 8.53 1.29 3.46
N CYS A 102 7.39 0.76 3.00
CA CYS A 102 7.06 -0.65 3.05
C CYS A 102 7.13 -1.27 1.64
N LEU A 103 8.06 -2.20 1.44
CA LEU A 103 8.03 -3.11 0.29
C LEU A 103 7.05 -4.27 0.56
N PRO A 104 6.58 -4.96 -0.49
CA PRO A 104 5.75 -6.15 -0.34
C PRO A 104 6.35 -7.21 0.60
N GLY A 105 5.50 -8.05 1.19
CA GLY A 105 5.98 -9.16 2.00
C GLY A 105 6.48 -8.81 3.41
N GLY A 106 6.34 -7.55 3.85
CA GLY A 106 6.69 -7.10 5.20
C GLY A 106 8.12 -6.59 5.35
N LYS A 107 8.73 -6.04 4.29
CA LYS A 107 10.07 -5.44 4.37
C LYS A 107 9.92 -3.93 4.53
N ILE A 108 10.32 -3.39 5.67
CA ILE A 108 10.18 -1.97 6.01
C ILE A 108 11.56 -1.34 6.15
N CYS A 109 11.75 -0.21 5.47
CA CYS A 109 12.96 0.59 5.55
C CYS A 109 12.64 1.96 6.16
N ILE A 110 13.53 2.44 7.03
CA ILE A 110 13.46 3.78 7.62
C ILE A 110 14.81 4.49 7.43
N TYR A 111 14.79 5.77 7.08
CA TYR A 111 16.02 6.51 6.77
C TYR A 111 16.52 7.31 7.97
N ASP A 112 17.84 7.53 8.04
CA ASP A 112 18.48 8.37 9.07
C ASP A 112 17.85 9.75 9.16
N GLY A 113 17.45 10.35 8.03
CA GLY A 113 16.80 11.68 8.02
C GLY A 113 15.52 11.75 8.87
N ILE A 114 14.73 10.67 8.95
CA ILE A 114 13.58 10.60 9.87
C ILE A 114 14.06 10.47 11.31
N ILE A 115 15.01 9.57 11.59
CA ILE A 115 15.52 9.33 12.94
C ILE A 115 16.15 10.61 13.53
N GLU A 116 16.97 11.30 12.76
CA GLU A 116 17.54 12.59 13.15
C GLU A 116 16.46 13.66 13.34
N GLY A 117 15.41 13.65 12.52
CA GLY A 117 14.25 14.53 12.68
C GLY A 117 13.52 14.29 14.00
N ILE A 118 13.31 13.03 14.38
CA ILE A 118 12.70 12.62 15.66
C ILE A 118 13.49 13.14 16.86
N GLU A 119 14.83 13.12 16.78
CA GLU A 119 15.72 13.54 17.87
C GLU A 119 15.86 15.06 17.97
N LYS A 120 15.93 15.76 16.83
CA LYS A 120 16.29 17.18 16.79
C LYS A 120 15.09 18.12 16.77
N VAL A 121 13.94 17.69 16.24
CA VAL A 121 12.77 18.57 16.07
C VAL A 121 11.87 18.51 17.29
N ASN A 122 11.74 19.65 17.96
CA ASN A 122 10.81 19.84 19.06
C ASN A 122 9.54 20.55 18.56
N ILE A 123 8.38 19.88 18.67
CA ILE A 123 7.08 20.43 18.30
C ILE A 123 6.28 20.65 19.58
N LYS A 124 5.75 21.87 19.75
CA LYS A 124 4.97 22.24 20.94
C LYS A 124 3.76 21.32 21.08
N GLY A 125 3.51 20.83 22.29
CA GLY A 125 2.39 19.93 22.59
C GLY A 125 2.71 18.43 22.54
N TYR A 126 3.95 18.06 22.23
CA TYR A 126 4.41 16.66 22.10
C TYR A 126 5.65 16.33 22.94
N ALA A 127 5.93 17.12 23.98
CA ALA A 127 7.08 16.93 24.86
C ALA A 127 6.97 15.64 25.71
N ASP A 128 5.76 15.12 25.87
CA ASP A 128 5.44 13.86 26.56
C ASP A 128 5.76 12.60 25.74
N LEU A 129 6.06 12.75 24.44
CA LEU A 129 6.33 11.61 23.56
C LEU A 129 7.79 11.16 23.64
N SER A 130 7.98 9.87 23.88
CA SER A 130 9.31 9.24 23.82
C SER A 130 9.83 9.16 22.37
N LYS A 131 11.12 8.89 22.21
CA LYS A 131 11.71 8.62 20.90
C LYS A 131 11.10 7.35 20.29
N GLU A 132 10.84 6.36 21.14
CA GLU A 132 10.24 5.08 20.83
C GLU A 132 8.82 5.26 20.28
N ASP A 133 7.99 6.12 20.89
CA ASP A 133 6.65 6.43 20.39
C ASP A 133 6.68 7.02 18.98
N LYS A 134 7.63 7.93 18.72
CA LYS A 134 7.78 8.59 17.42
C LYS A 134 8.27 7.62 16.35
N ILE A 135 9.21 6.72 16.67
CA ILE A 135 9.62 5.65 15.75
C ILE A 135 8.46 4.67 15.53
N ALA A 136 7.73 4.31 16.58
CA ALA A 136 6.58 3.43 16.50
C ALA A 136 5.48 4.00 15.60
N ALA A 137 5.27 5.32 15.61
CA ALA A 137 4.31 5.97 14.70
C ALA A 137 4.67 5.77 13.23
N VAL A 138 5.95 5.94 12.87
CA VAL A 138 6.44 5.70 11.50
C VAL A 138 6.28 4.23 11.13
N LEU A 139 6.75 3.32 11.97
CA LEU A 139 6.72 1.89 11.68
C LEU A 139 5.29 1.34 11.64
N ALA A 140 4.41 1.77 12.55
CA ALA A 140 3.02 1.33 12.57
C ALA A 140 2.28 1.74 11.30
N HIS A 141 2.52 2.95 10.80
CA HIS A 141 1.98 3.40 9.51
C HIS A 141 2.40 2.46 8.37
N GLU A 142 3.71 2.18 8.24
CA GLU A 142 4.25 1.28 7.22
C GLU A 142 3.78 -0.18 7.37
N ILE A 143 3.67 -0.68 8.61
CA ILE A 143 3.14 -2.02 8.90
C ILE A 143 1.70 -2.13 8.40
N ILE A 144 0.86 -1.11 8.59
CA ILE A 144 -0.50 -1.13 8.08
C ILE A 144 -0.54 -1.07 6.54
N HIS A 145 0.41 -0.41 5.88
CA HIS A 145 0.50 -0.52 4.41
C HIS A 145 0.66 -1.96 3.93
N ALA A 146 1.49 -2.75 4.61
CA ALA A 146 1.64 -4.18 4.36
C ALA A 146 0.42 -4.99 4.81
N GLU A 147 -0.05 -4.82 6.04
CA GLU A 147 -1.15 -5.61 6.61
C GLU A 147 -2.47 -5.35 5.89
N ALA A 148 -2.73 -4.11 5.49
CA ALA A 148 -3.92 -3.75 4.75
C ALA A 148 -3.77 -3.99 3.24
N ARG A 149 -2.64 -4.53 2.75
CA ARG A 149 -2.43 -4.84 1.33
C ARG A 149 -2.54 -3.62 0.41
N HIS A 150 -2.09 -2.44 0.83
CA HIS A 150 -2.26 -1.21 0.03
C HIS A 150 -1.64 -1.32 -1.37
N ALA A 151 -0.43 -1.90 -1.47
CA ALA A 151 0.23 -2.17 -2.75
C ALA A 151 -0.56 -3.19 -3.60
N ALA A 152 -0.84 -4.38 -3.04
CA ALA A 152 -1.56 -5.43 -3.76
C ALA A 152 -2.95 -4.97 -4.22
N ARG A 153 -3.73 -4.29 -3.36
CA ARG A 153 -5.04 -3.71 -3.72
C ARG A 153 -4.97 -2.75 -4.90
N LYS A 154 -3.94 -1.90 -4.94
CA LYS A 154 -3.74 -0.95 -6.04
C LYS A 154 -3.50 -1.70 -7.35
N ILE A 155 -2.67 -2.73 -7.30
CA ILE A 155 -2.36 -3.58 -8.45
C ILE A 155 -3.59 -4.34 -8.91
N GLU A 156 -4.32 -4.96 -7.98
CA GLU A 156 -5.54 -5.71 -8.26
C GLU A 156 -6.59 -4.82 -8.93
N LYS A 157 -6.77 -3.59 -8.43
CA LYS A 157 -7.67 -2.60 -9.04
C LYS A 157 -7.22 -2.21 -10.45
N LEU A 158 -5.94 -1.95 -10.66
CA LEU A 158 -5.41 -1.60 -11.98
C LEU A 158 -5.53 -2.77 -12.96
N PHE A 159 -5.29 -3.99 -12.51
CA PHE A 159 -5.44 -5.19 -13.33
C PHE A 159 -6.89 -5.34 -13.84
N VAL A 160 -7.87 -5.20 -12.94
CA VAL A 160 -9.30 -5.25 -13.33
C VAL A 160 -9.66 -4.15 -14.32
N ILE A 161 -9.19 -2.92 -14.10
CA ILE A 161 -9.42 -1.82 -15.05
C ILE A 161 -8.83 -2.17 -16.43
N ASN A 162 -7.63 -2.72 -16.49
CA ASN A 162 -7.01 -3.10 -17.76
C ASN A 162 -7.77 -4.23 -18.46
N LEU A 163 -8.27 -5.23 -17.73
CA LEU A 163 -9.12 -6.28 -18.32
C LEU A 163 -10.40 -5.70 -18.94
N ILE A 164 -11.04 -4.74 -18.27
CA ILE A 164 -12.22 -4.06 -18.80
C ILE A 164 -11.88 -3.30 -20.09
N LEU A 165 -10.77 -2.56 -20.10
CA LEU A 165 -10.32 -1.81 -21.29
C LEU A 165 -10.01 -2.73 -22.47
N ILE A 166 -9.35 -3.88 -22.21
CA ILE A 166 -9.09 -4.90 -23.23
C ILE A 166 -10.41 -5.46 -23.78
N GLY A 167 -11.38 -5.79 -22.92
CA GLY A 167 -12.70 -6.26 -23.34
C GLY A 167 -13.43 -5.24 -24.22
N ILE A 168 -13.45 -3.97 -23.81
CA ILE A 168 -14.04 -2.88 -24.61
C ILE A 168 -13.36 -2.78 -25.99
N LYS A 169 -12.03 -2.87 -26.05
CA LYS A 169 -11.28 -2.82 -27.31
C LYS A 169 -11.66 -3.96 -28.24
N ILE A 170 -11.70 -5.20 -27.73
CA ILE A 170 -12.12 -6.39 -28.50
C ILE A 170 -13.53 -6.19 -29.06
N CYS A 171 -14.50 -5.80 -28.23
CA CYS A 171 -15.87 -5.57 -28.67
C CYS A 171 -15.95 -4.47 -29.74
N THR A 172 -15.23 -3.36 -29.55
CA THR A 172 -15.21 -2.24 -30.49
C THR A 172 -14.65 -2.66 -31.85
N ASP A 173 -13.54 -3.42 -31.85
CA ASP A 173 -12.92 -3.91 -33.09
C ASP A 173 -13.83 -4.90 -33.84
N ILE A 174 -14.51 -5.79 -33.12
CA ILE A 174 -15.53 -6.68 -33.71
C ILE A 174 -16.64 -5.86 -34.36
N CYS A 175 -17.20 -4.87 -33.66
CA CYS A 175 -18.26 -4.01 -34.18
C CYS A 175 -17.82 -3.25 -35.43
N ILE A 176 -16.61 -2.67 -35.43
CA ILE A 176 -16.05 -1.95 -36.59
C ILE A 176 -15.89 -2.89 -37.78
N ASN A 177 -15.38 -4.10 -37.57
CA ASN A 177 -15.19 -5.07 -38.64
C ASN A 177 -16.52 -5.55 -39.23
N VAL A 178 -17.54 -5.80 -38.39
CA VAL A 178 -18.90 -6.14 -38.84
C VAL A 178 -19.52 -4.99 -39.62
N PHE A 179 -19.38 -3.75 -39.15
CA PHE A 179 -19.91 -2.57 -39.85
C PHE A 179 -19.22 -2.35 -41.20
N ARG A 180 -17.89 -2.50 -41.27
CA ARG A 180 -17.12 -2.39 -42.52
C ARG A 180 -17.44 -3.49 -43.52
N ALA A 181 -17.65 -4.72 -43.07
CA ALA A 181 -18.07 -5.83 -43.93
C ALA A 181 -19.43 -5.57 -44.61
N ASN A 182 -20.30 -4.79 -43.98
CA ASN A 182 -21.61 -4.42 -44.51
C ASN A 182 -21.60 -3.14 -45.38
N ALA A 183 -20.48 -2.39 -45.42
CA ALA A 183 -20.43 -1.06 -46.04
C ALA A 183 -19.86 -1.05 -47.47
N ASP A 184 -18.87 -1.89 -47.82
CA ASP A 184 -18.42 -2.08 -49.21
C ASP A 184 -17.38 -3.21 -49.37
N GLU A 185 -17.63 -4.16 -50.28
CA GLU A 185 -16.79 -5.38 -50.48
C GLU A 185 -15.43 -5.07 -51.15
N LYS A 186 -15.33 -3.96 -51.90
CA LYS A 186 -14.11 -3.57 -52.64
C LYS A 186 -13.04 -2.88 -51.79
N GLN A 187 -13.39 -2.38 -50.59
CA GLN A 187 -12.45 -1.69 -49.70
C GLN A 187 -11.67 -2.65 -48.79
N MET A 188 -12.01 -3.94 -48.77
CA MET A 188 -11.44 -4.91 -47.83
C MET A 188 -9.99 -5.33 -48.14
N LYS A 189 -9.53 -5.14 -49.38
CA LYS A 189 -8.22 -5.65 -49.85
C LYS A 189 -7.05 -4.68 -49.70
N LYS A 190 -7.26 -3.40 -49.36
CA LYS A 190 -6.17 -2.39 -49.39
C LYS A 190 -5.66 -1.94 -48.03
N ASP A 191 -6.45 -2.09 -46.98
CA ASP A 191 -6.02 -1.73 -45.64
C ASP A 191 -5.67 -3.00 -44.87
N LYS A 192 -4.38 -3.38 -44.85
CA LYS A 192 -3.84 -4.34 -43.87
C LYS A 192 -3.88 -3.69 -42.48
N VAL A 193 -5.07 -3.41 -41.96
CA VAL A 193 -5.30 -3.12 -40.55
C VAL A 193 -5.23 -4.47 -39.87
N TYR A 194 -4.01 -4.89 -39.55
CA TYR A 194 -3.81 -5.91 -38.54
C TYR A 194 -4.55 -5.43 -37.28
N LEU A 195 -5.42 -6.31 -36.78
CA LEU A 195 -6.15 -6.16 -35.54
C LEU A 195 -5.12 -5.97 -34.41
N ASP A 196 -4.74 -4.72 -34.10
CA ASP A 196 -3.61 -4.45 -33.20
C ASP A 196 -3.97 -4.61 -31.71
N ILE A 197 -4.84 -5.59 -31.44
CA ILE A 197 -5.20 -6.05 -30.10
C ILE A 197 -3.95 -6.55 -29.39
N THR A 198 -3.03 -7.21 -30.10
CA THR A 198 -1.78 -7.70 -29.52
C THR A 198 -0.92 -6.56 -28.98
N LYS A 199 -0.74 -5.45 -29.74
CA LYS A 199 -0.02 -4.28 -29.22
C LYS A 199 -0.79 -3.57 -28.12
N PHE A 200 -2.11 -3.41 -28.26
CA PHE A 200 -2.93 -2.80 -27.21
C PHE A 200 -2.81 -3.54 -25.87
N VAL A 201 -2.89 -4.87 -25.91
CA VAL A 201 -2.69 -5.75 -24.75
C VAL A 201 -1.27 -5.60 -24.21
N THR A 202 -0.26 -5.65 -25.08
CA THR A 202 1.16 -5.54 -24.69
C THR A 202 1.46 -4.18 -24.03
N ASP A 203 0.92 -3.08 -24.56
CA ASP A 203 1.10 -1.72 -24.03
C ASP A 203 0.42 -1.58 -22.66
N HIS A 204 -0.78 -2.16 -22.48
CA HIS A 204 -1.50 -2.13 -21.20
C HIS A 204 -0.81 -2.98 -20.13
N LEU A 205 -0.30 -4.16 -20.50
CA LEU A 205 0.52 -4.99 -19.61
C LEU A 205 1.80 -4.25 -19.21
N THR A 206 2.52 -3.67 -20.17
CA THR A 206 3.74 -2.88 -19.90
C THR A 206 3.43 -1.71 -18.98
N THR A 207 2.33 -0.99 -19.22
CA THR A 207 1.89 0.12 -18.35
C THR A 207 1.58 -0.36 -16.93
N LEU A 208 0.94 -1.52 -16.77
CA LEU A 208 0.69 -2.12 -15.46
C LEU A 208 2.01 -2.45 -14.75
N PHE A 209 2.97 -3.04 -15.46
CA PHE A 209 4.30 -3.35 -14.93
C PHE A 209 5.07 -2.09 -14.52
N THR A 210 5.08 -1.04 -15.34
CA THR A 210 5.74 0.23 -14.98
C THR A 210 5.07 0.88 -13.76
N LYS A 211 3.74 0.76 -13.61
CA LYS A 211 3.02 1.25 -12.43
C LYS A 211 3.27 0.42 -11.15
N LEU A 212 3.71 -0.83 -11.27
CA LEU A 212 4.19 -1.64 -10.12
C LEU A 212 5.44 -1.04 -9.49
N TYR A 213 6.29 -0.39 -10.30
CA TYR A 213 7.51 0.24 -9.83
C TYR A 213 7.23 1.52 -9.02
N ILE A 214 6.15 2.24 -9.34
CA ILE A 214 5.77 3.50 -8.68
C ILE A 214 4.49 3.30 -7.85
N LEU A 215 4.65 2.74 -6.65
CA LEU A 215 3.56 2.49 -5.71
C LEU A 215 3.30 3.68 -4.76
N ALA A 216 3.23 4.91 -5.28
CA ALA A 216 2.77 6.04 -4.47
C ALA A 216 1.37 5.76 -3.86
N GLY A 217 1.18 6.13 -2.58
CA GLY A 217 -0.04 5.85 -1.83
C GLY A 217 -1.30 6.48 -2.44
N SER A 218 -2.47 5.90 -2.19
CA SER A 218 -3.75 6.56 -2.50
C SER A 218 -4.23 7.32 -1.26
N ARG A 219 -4.89 8.46 -1.41
CA ARG A 219 -5.40 9.24 -0.26
C ARG A 219 -6.20 8.40 0.74
N SER A 220 -7.06 7.48 0.25
CA SER A 220 -7.80 6.57 1.11
C SER A 220 -6.92 5.56 1.85
N HIS A 221 -5.84 5.09 1.22
CA HIS A 221 -4.89 4.18 1.87
C HIS A 221 -4.09 4.89 2.96
N GLU A 222 -3.76 6.16 2.77
CA GLU A 222 -3.10 6.97 3.80
C GLU A 222 -3.97 7.10 5.06
N TYR A 223 -5.25 7.44 4.90
CA TYR A 223 -6.19 7.51 6.05
C TYR A 223 -6.37 6.16 6.75
N GLU A 224 -6.40 5.05 6.00
CA GLU A 224 -6.45 3.71 6.58
C GLU A 224 -5.15 3.38 7.34
N ALA A 225 -3.99 3.69 6.76
CA ALA A 225 -2.69 3.49 7.39
C ALA A 225 -2.53 4.30 8.68
N ASP A 226 -2.94 5.57 8.66
CA ASP A 226 -2.92 6.42 9.86
C ASP A 226 -3.85 5.86 10.95
N LYS A 227 -5.13 5.63 10.61
CA LYS A 227 -6.14 5.20 11.58
C LYS A 227 -5.75 3.88 12.25
N TYR A 228 -5.50 2.84 11.45
CA TYR A 228 -5.17 1.53 12.01
C TYR A 228 -3.74 1.49 12.58
N GLY A 229 -2.85 2.38 12.14
CA GLY A 229 -1.52 2.52 12.73
C GLY A 229 -1.60 3.01 14.17
N MET A 230 -2.47 3.98 14.44
CA MET A 230 -2.74 4.47 15.79
C MET A 230 -3.34 3.39 16.70
N TYR A 231 -4.28 2.57 16.19
CA TYR A 231 -4.79 1.41 16.93
C TYR A 231 -3.69 0.37 17.19
N LEU A 232 -2.84 0.08 16.20
CA LEU A 232 -1.73 -0.84 16.35
C LEU A 232 -0.72 -0.36 17.40
N MET A 233 -0.42 0.94 17.45
CA MET A 233 0.42 1.54 18.49
C MET A 233 -0.20 1.34 19.87
N LYS A 234 -1.49 1.67 20.03
CA LYS A 234 -2.23 1.49 21.29
C LYS A 234 -2.16 0.05 21.78
N ASP A 235 -2.41 -0.90 20.88
CA ASP A 235 -2.48 -2.33 21.20
C ASP A 235 -1.11 -2.93 21.60
N ASN A 236 -0.01 -2.21 21.32
CA ASN A 236 1.36 -2.55 21.72
C ASN A 236 1.91 -1.62 22.82
N GLY A 237 1.08 -0.73 23.39
CA GLY A 237 1.48 0.13 24.51
C GLY A 237 2.27 1.39 24.12
N TYR A 238 2.36 1.73 22.83
CA TYR A 238 2.93 2.99 22.36
C TYR A 238 1.87 4.10 22.37
N ASN A 239 2.30 5.36 22.57
CA ASN A 239 1.41 6.51 22.62
C ASN A 239 0.91 6.91 21.20
N PRO A 240 -0.38 6.72 20.86
CA PRO A 240 -0.89 6.99 19.50
C PRO A 240 -0.85 8.48 19.12
N LYS A 241 -0.72 9.38 20.09
CA LYS A 241 -0.53 10.83 19.87
C LYS A 241 0.73 11.10 19.04
N ALA A 242 1.72 10.19 19.00
CA ALA A 242 2.88 10.34 18.14
C ALA A 242 2.57 10.30 16.63
N ALA A 243 1.42 9.74 16.23
CA ALA A 243 0.94 9.86 14.85
C ALA A 243 0.52 11.30 14.47
N LEU A 244 0.06 12.10 15.45
CA LEU A 244 -0.19 13.54 15.24
C LEU A 244 1.11 14.32 15.10
N TRP A 245 2.06 14.05 16.01
CA TRP A 245 3.40 14.62 15.93
C TRP A 245 4.04 14.34 14.57
N LEU A 246 3.90 13.11 14.06
CA LEU A 246 4.47 12.73 12.77
C LEU A 246 3.87 13.55 11.61
N GLN A 247 2.56 13.75 11.58
CA GLN A 247 1.91 14.59 10.57
C GLN A 247 2.37 16.05 10.68
N GLU A 248 2.44 16.61 11.89
CA GLU A 248 2.94 17.98 12.10
C GLU A 248 4.41 18.12 11.70
N PHE A 249 5.25 17.13 12.00
CA PHE A 249 6.65 17.09 11.59
C PHE A 249 6.80 17.25 10.07
N PHE A 250 6.04 16.49 9.29
CA PHE A 250 6.09 16.59 7.83
C PHE A 250 5.50 17.90 7.30
N ILE A 251 4.38 18.37 7.87
CA ILE A 251 3.78 19.67 7.49
C ILE A 251 4.76 20.82 7.72
N THR A 252 5.42 20.86 8.89
CA THR A 252 6.41 21.90 9.21
C THR A 252 7.59 21.85 8.24
N ARG A 253 8.10 20.66 7.94
CA ARG A 253 9.23 20.48 7.00
C ARG A 253 8.88 20.84 5.56
N GLU A 254 7.66 20.58 5.12
CA GLU A 254 7.16 21.00 3.81
C GLU A 254 7.11 22.54 3.71
N LEU A 255 6.75 23.23 4.79
CA LEU A 255 6.72 24.70 4.83
C LEU A 255 8.12 25.34 4.90
N GLU A 256 9.09 24.68 5.54
CA GLU A 256 10.47 25.18 5.71
C GLU A 256 11.40 24.89 4.52
N THR A 257 10.97 24.07 3.56
CA THR A 257 11.81 23.69 2.40
C THR A 257 11.67 24.69 1.25
N SER A 258 12.78 25.06 0.62
CA SER A 258 12.79 25.92 -0.59
C SER A 258 12.02 25.25 -1.73
N ASP A 259 11.37 26.01 -2.63
CA ASP A 259 10.49 25.45 -3.67
C ASP A 259 11.13 24.39 -4.59
N TRP A 260 12.44 24.43 -4.81
CA TRP A 260 13.15 23.39 -5.56
C TRP A 260 13.38 22.11 -4.74
N ILE A 261 13.57 22.25 -3.43
CA ILE A 261 13.67 21.14 -2.48
C ILE A 261 12.29 20.52 -2.26
N LYS A 262 11.20 21.31 -2.25
CA LYS A 262 9.82 20.82 -2.27
C LYS A 262 9.54 19.91 -3.46
N LYS A 263 9.96 20.30 -4.68
CA LYS A 263 9.84 19.43 -5.87
C LYS A 263 10.60 18.12 -5.73
N VAL A 264 11.77 18.12 -5.08
CA VAL A 264 12.52 16.91 -4.78
C VAL A 264 11.79 16.07 -3.71
N TYR A 265 11.30 16.70 -2.62
CA TYR A 265 10.48 16.02 -1.62
C TYR A 265 9.17 15.46 -2.18
N GLU A 266 8.47 16.14 -3.09
CA GLU A 266 7.26 15.64 -3.76
C GLU A 266 7.54 14.40 -4.63
N ILE A 267 8.71 14.34 -5.28
CA ILE A 267 9.14 13.19 -6.08
C ILE A 267 9.51 11.98 -5.20
N PHE A 268 9.98 12.23 -3.97
CA PHE A 268 10.43 11.19 -3.03
C PHE A 268 9.46 10.89 -1.88
N SER A 269 8.42 11.70 -1.68
CA SER A 269 7.36 11.49 -0.69
C SER A 269 6.38 10.47 -1.23
N THR A 270 6.53 9.21 -0.79
CA THR A 270 5.57 8.15 -1.05
C THR A 270 4.21 8.42 -0.37
N HIS A 271 4.21 9.26 0.67
CA HIS A 271 3.09 9.57 1.56
C HIS A 271 3.02 11.08 1.86
N PRO A 272 2.40 11.91 1.00
CA PRO A 272 2.30 13.35 1.27
C PRO A 272 1.49 13.59 2.56
N ALA A 273 2.04 14.43 3.43
CA ALA A 273 1.33 14.91 4.61
C ALA A 273 0.20 15.85 4.20
N ALA A 274 -0.85 15.94 5.01
CA ALA A 274 -1.96 16.83 4.72
C ALA A 274 -2.62 17.29 6.02
N LYS A 275 -3.05 18.56 6.07
CA LYS A 275 -3.85 19.10 7.20
C LYS A 275 -5.07 18.22 7.49
N ASN A 276 -5.73 17.72 6.45
CA ASN A 276 -6.88 16.82 6.59
C ASN A 276 -6.52 15.47 7.26
N ARG A 277 -5.31 14.94 7.05
CA ARG A 277 -4.83 13.73 7.75
C ARG A 277 -4.58 14.02 9.21
N LEU A 278 -3.97 15.16 9.54
CA LEU A 278 -3.79 15.59 10.92
C LEU A 278 -5.14 15.69 11.66
N GLU A 279 -6.15 16.30 11.03
CA GLU A 279 -7.51 16.38 11.60
C GLU A 279 -8.13 14.99 11.82
N LYS A 280 -8.04 14.09 10.84
CA LYS A 280 -8.52 12.70 11.00
C LYS A 280 -7.79 11.90 12.06
N ASN A 281 -6.50 12.17 12.24
CA ASN A 281 -5.73 11.56 13.33
C ASN A 281 -6.18 12.11 14.68
N ARG A 282 -6.60 13.38 14.79
CA ARG A 282 -7.14 13.95 16.04
C ARG A 282 -8.46 13.28 16.40
N GLU A 283 -9.35 13.12 15.42
CA GLU A 283 -10.59 12.35 15.60
C GLU A 283 -10.30 10.92 16.07
N THR A 284 -9.35 10.24 15.42
CA THR A 284 -8.97 8.86 15.79
C THR A 284 -8.36 8.78 17.20
N LEU A 285 -7.56 9.77 17.61
CA LEU A 285 -7.01 9.83 18.96
C LEU A 285 -8.14 9.94 20.00
N ASN A 286 -9.12 10.82 19.76
CA ASN A 286 -10.28 10.96 20.63
C ASN A 286 -11.08 9.64 20.72
N GLU A 287 -11.34 8.97 19.58
CA GLU A 287 -11.99 7.64 19.57
C GLU A 287 -11.23 6.62 20.44
N ILE A 288 -9.89 6.64 20.38
CA ILE A 288 -9.01 5.74 21.13
C ILE A 288 -9.08 6.02 22.63
N GLU A 289 -9.10 7.29 23.03
CA GLU A 289 -9.15 7.76 24.42
C GLU A 289 -10.54 7.55 25.04
N GLU A 290 -11.62 7.80 24.31
CA GLU A 290 -13.00 7.54 24.78
C GLU A 290 -13.24 6.05 25.02
N LYS A 291 -12.70 5.16 24.18
CA LYS A 291 -12.77 3.72 24.45
C LYS A 291 -12.00 3.28 25.71
N LYS A 292 -11.10 4.12 26.23
CA LYS A 292 -10.36 3.86 27.47
C LYS A 292 -11.17 4.25 28.71
N SER A 293 -12.11 5.19 28.62
CA SER A 293 -12.92 5.66 29.75
C SER A 293 -14.19 4.83 30.03
N VAL A 294 -14.48 3.83 29.19
CA VAL A 294 -15.68 2.97 29.28
C VAL A 294 -15.37 1.57 29.87
N ILE A 295 -14.11 1.28 30.22
CA ILE A 295 -13.65 0.02 30.83
C ILE A 295 -13.10 0.33 32.22
#